data_AF-A0A1R2CMS4-F1
#
_entry.id   AF-A0A1R2CMS4-F1
#
_cell.length_a   1.000
_cell.length_b   1.000
_cell.length_c   1.000
_cell.angle_alpha   90.00
_cell.angle_beta   90.00
_cell.angle_gamma   90.00
#
_symmetry.space_group_name_H-M   'P 1'
#
loop_
_entity.id
_entity.type
_entity.pdbx_description
1 polymer ?
#
loop_
_entity_poly.entity_id
_entity_poly.type
_entity_poly.pdbx_seq_one_letter_code
_entity_poly.pdbx_strand_id
1 'polypeptide(L)'
;MVDLISRTNSDTELDTHRLQNVLDTITSELTIPFLERRARAKSHKKNPLEELNYVIQELTNRERELQAAVGIAKMLIERNEAMAKKIKDLRTKKHYYKESLRELKDDNTSLKKQLALGDEKYQQVNDALISAEEQQIKLLAEHKRILRESSAKSDQSPTETVKISDPEVTELISRHKEQADYFHKTKEELEKKLGHFENLSKKQELQISLLNDDLTKLKSSLEKSKLKSKDLEETLSQLEESKGNLEQKYKELTFKYNQAKTKADRLHEDMQDIEQARAPEKKKIKVRRHISLMSELEEIDKELTQEQSYGHAFTLCSPVHSKLSMSKSNSVASVIGKKPREIMKRKNPLEEYFTLVIYIQITQAVKLNSPYMDAICIIPPNELYERALKQDIPFHRWHVWVESQLTAAYIEIVYKTHLKTKSYF
;
A
#
# COMPACT_ATOMS: atom_id res chain seq x y z
N MET A 1 1.19 4.02 11.13
CA MET A 1 0.63 3.19 10.03
C MET A 1 1.15 1.74 10.05
N VAL A 2 2.34 1.47 10.59
CA VAL A 2 2.90 0.10 10.75
C VAL A 2 2.22 -0.67 11.91
N ASP A 3 1.84 -0.01 13.01
CA ASP A 3 1.21 -0.68 14.16
C ASP A 3 -0.23 -1.17 13.94
N LEU A 4 -0.91 -0.69 12.89
CA LEU A 4 -2.23 -1.22 12.53
C LEU A 4 -2.14 -2.56 11.77
N ILE A 5 -1.01 -2.85 11.12
CA ILE A 5 -0.84 -4.06 10.28
C ILE A 5 -0.42 -5.26 11.14
N SER A 6 0.37 -5.05 12.20
CA SER A 6 0.79 -6.15 13.07
C SER A 6 -0.32 -6.65 14.00
N ARG A 7 -1.27 -5.79 14.41
CA ARG A 7 -2.41 -6.22 15.26
C ARG A 7 -3.48 -6.98 14.49
N THR A 8 -3.64 -6.76 13.18
CA THR A 8 -4.61 -7.52 12.40
C THR A 8 -4.16 -8.96 12.13
N ASN A 9 -2.85 -9.21 12.04
CA ASN A 9 -2.35 -10.54 11.70
C ASN A 9 -2.53 -11.56 12.84
N SER A 10 -2.29 -11.16 14.10
CA SER A 10 -2.44 -12.05 15.26
C SER A 10 -3.89 -12.48 15.52
N ASP A 11 -4.84 -11.57 15.30
CA ASP A 11 -6.27 -11.88 15.47
C ASP A 11 -6.77 -12.78 14.33
N THR A 12 -6.28 -12.57 13.11
CA THR A 12 -6.62 -13.44 11.98
C THR A 12 -6.08 -14.86 12.12
N GLU A 13 -4.87 -15.06 12.65
CA GLU A 13 -4.30 -16.40 12.86
C GLU A 13 -5.09 -17.21 13.90
N LEU A 14 -5.53 -16.56 14.98
CA LEU A 14 -6.30 -17.18 16.07
C LEU A 14 -7.70 -17.61 15.60
N ASP A 15 -8.33 -16.81 14.75
CA ASP A 15 -9.61 -17.17 14.12
C ASP A 15 -9.45 -18.28 13.07
N THR A 16 -8.32 -18.32 12.36
CA THR A 16 -8.04 -19.38 11.37
C THR A 16 -7.90 -20.74 12.03
N HIS A 17 -7.19 -20.84 13.16
CA HIS A 17 -7.06 -22.08 13.93
C HIS A 17 -8.38 -22.57 14.52
N ARG A 18 -9.23 -21.65 15.03
CA ARG A 18 -10.55 -22.01 15.53
C ARG A 18 -11.43 -22.57 14.40
N LEU A 19 -11.40 -21.94 13.24
CA LEU A 19 -12.14 -22.41 12.06
C LEU A 19 -11.63 -23.79 11.60
N GLN A 20 -10.31 -24.00 11.59
CA GLN A 20 -9.69 -25.28 11.25
C GLN A 20 -10.22 -26.41 12.16
N ASN A 21 -10.23 -26.20 13.49
CA ASN A 21 -10.73 -27.20 14.44
C ASN A 21 -12.22 -27.53 14.23
N VAL A 22 -13.04 -26.53 13.88
CA VAL A 22 -14.47 -26.75 13.56
C VAL A 22 -14.61 -27.56 12.28
N LEU A 23 -13.82 -27.25 11.24
CA LEU A 23 -13.82 -27.98 9.98
C LEU A 23 -13.33 -29.42 10.15
N ASP A 24 -12.30 -29.65 10.96
CA ASP A 24 -11.79 -30.99 11.26
C ASP A 24 -12.83 -31.81 12.02
N THR A 25 -13.56 -31.19 12.94
CA THR A 25 -14.67 -31.83 13.65
C THR A 25 -15.79 -32.23 12.68
N ILE A 26 -16.23 -31.31 11.82
CA ILE A 26 -17.24 -31.58 10.78
C ILE A 26 -16.77 -32.68 9.82
N THR A 27 -15.49 -32.69 9.45
CA THR A 27 -14.91 -33.70 8.55
C THR A 27 -14.89 -35.07 9.20
N SER A 28 -14.51 -35.15 10.48
CA SER A 28 -14.55 -36.40 11.26
C SER A 28 -15.97 -36.93 11.44
N GLU A 29 -16.94 -36.03 11.56
CA GLU A 29 -18.34 -36.40 11.59
C GLU A 29 -18.77 -36.91 10.21
N LEU A 30 -18.53 -36.18 9.13
CA LEU A 30 -18.98 -36.56 7.78
C LEU A 30 -18.38 -37.87 7.27
N THR A 31 -17.17 -38.24 7.70
CA THR A 31 -16.47 -39.48 7.30
C THR A 31 -17.13 -40.76 7.83
N ILE A 32 -17.85 -40.70 8.96
CA ILE A 32 -18.55 -41.87 9.50
C ILE A 32 -19.93 -41.99 8.82
N PRO A 33 -20.22 -43.11 8.14
CA PRO A 33 -21.52 -43.37 7.53
C PRO A 33 -22.66 -43.22 8.52
N PHE A 34 -23.79 -42.70 8.04
CA PHE A 34 -24.98 -42.44 8.85
C PHE A 34 -25.41 -43.66 9.68
N LEU A 35 -25.52 -44.82 9.03
CA LEU A 35 -25.95 -46.07 9.67
C LEU A 35 -24.98 -46.52 10.77
N GLU A 36 -23.68 -46.35 10.55
CA GLU A 36 -22.65 -46.71 11.53
C GLU A 36 -22.68 -45.79 12.75
N ARG A 37 -22.87 -44.48 12.53
CA ARG A 37 -23.00 -43.50 13.61
C ARG A 37 -24.24 -43.76 14.46
N ARG A 38 -25.36 -44.09 13.81
CA ARG A 38 -26.60 -44.47 14.48
C ARG A 38 -26.44 -45.76 15.30
N ALA A 39 -25.78 -46.77 14.74
CA ALA A 39 -25.47 -48.01 15.45
C ALA A 39 -24.60 -47.76 16.70
N ARG A 40 -23.60 -46.87 16.60
CA ARG A 40 -22.77 -46.44 17.74
C ARG A 40 -23.57 -45.69 18.81
N ALA A 41 -24.53 -44.85 18.41
CA ALA A 41 -25.36 -44.06 19.31
C ALA A 41 -26.46 -44.87 20.02
N LYS A 42 -26.74 -46.11 19.57
CA LYS A 42 -27.79 -47.00 20.12
C LYS A 42 -29.16 -46.30 20.26
N SER A 43 -29.46 -45.34 19.38
CA SER A 43 -30.61 -44.44 19.49
C SER A 43 -31.87 -44.93 18.76
N HIS A 44 -32.08 -46.26 18.68
CA HIS A 44 -33.23 -46.82 17.98
C HIS A 44 -34.56 -46.57 18.71
N LYS A 45 -35.58 -46.14 17.97
CA LYS A 45 -36.96 -46.05 18.44
C LYS A 45 -37.60 -47.44 18.48
N LYS A 46 -38.50 -47.66 19.43
CA LYS A 46 -39.19 -48.95 19.64
C LYS A 46 -40.19 -49.28 18.53
N ASN A 47 -40.77 -48.25 17.91
CA ASN A 47 -41.73 -48.39 16.83
C ASN A 47 -41.01 -48.22 15.47
N PRO A 48 -41.07 -49.22 14.56
CA PRO A 48 -40.44 -49.15 13.25
C PRO A 48 -40.86 -47.94 12.41
N LEU A 49 -42.12 -47.48 12.56
CA LEU A 49 -42.64 -46.36 11.79
C LEU A 49 -42.12 -45.01 12.30
N GLU A 50 -41.97 -44.88 13.62
CA GLU A 50 -41.29 -43.72 14.24
C GLU A 50 -39.79 -43.69 13.93
N GLU A 51 -39.16 -44.87 13.90
CA GLU A 51 -37.75 -45.03 13.52
C GLU A 51 -37.51 -44.54 12.09
N LEU A 52 -38.38 -44.94 11.15
CA LEU A 52 -38.31 -44.52 9.76
C LEU A 52 -38.52 -43.00 9.59
N ASN A 53 -39.52 -42.42 10.26
CA ASN A 53 -39.76 -40.97 10.22
C ASN A 53 -38.57 -40.19 10.79
N TYR A 54 -37.94 -40.70 11.85
CA TYR A 54 -36.72 -40.10 12.40
C TYR A 54 -35.54 -40.20 11.42
N VAL A 55 -35.33 -41.36 10.76
CA VAL A 55 -34.32 -41.49 9.69
C VAL A 55 -34.55 -40.45 8.60
N ILE A 56 -35.78 -40.32 8.11
CA ILE A 56 -36.12 -39.39 7.03
C ILE A 56 -35.82 -37.96 7.48
N GLN A 57 -36.25 -37.55 8.67
CA GLN A 57 -36.01 -36.21 9.19
C GLN A 57 -34.51 -35.90 9.33
N GLU A 58 -33.72 -36.85 9.84
CA GLU A 58 -32.27 -36.68 9.98
C GLU A 58 -31.56 -36.60 8.63
N LEU A 59 -31.96 -37.42 7.65
CA LEU A 59 -31.46 -37.33 6.27
C LEU A 59 -31.83 -36.00 5.61
N THR A 60 -33.06 -35.51 5.78
CA THR A 60 -33.50 -34.20 5.27
C THR A 60 -32.75 -33.04 5.94
N ASN A 61 -32.44 -33.14 7.24
CA ASN A 61 -31.60 -32.15 7.92
C ASN A 61 -30.18 -32.14 7.34
N ARG A 62 -29.58 -33.32 7.16
CA ARG A 62 -28.25 -33.47 6.57
C ARG A 62 -28.20 -32.96 5.13
N GLU A 63 -29.23 -33.18 4.33
CA GLU A 63 -29.33 -32.62 2.98
C GLU A 63 -29.32 -31.08 3.02
N ARG A 64 -30.08 -30.46 3.93
CA ARG A 64 -30.08 -29.00 4.11
C ARG A 64 -28.72 -28.46 4.54
N GLU A 65 -28.05 -29.14 5.47
CA GLU A 65 -26.69 -28.78 5.90
C GLU A 65 -25.67 -28.91 4.75
N LEU A 66 -25.76 -29.97 3.96
CA LEU A 66 -24.92 -30.17 2.78
C LEU A 66 -25.17 -29.10 1.71
N GLN A 67 -26.43 -28.73 1.46
CA GLN A 67 -26.77 -27.63 0.55
C GLN A 67 -26.22 -26.29 1.04
N ALA A 68 -26.31 -26.02 2.35
CA ALA A 68 -25.72 -24.83 2.95
C ALA A 68 -24.19 -24.83 2.82
N ALA A 69 -23.53 -25.95 3.09
CA ALA A 69 -22.09 -26.12 2.92
C ALA A 69 -21.65 -25.90 1.47
N VAL A 70 -22.38 -26.45 0.49
CA VAL A 70 -22.15 -26.21 -0.94
C VAL A 70 -22.33 -24.72 -1.28
N GLY A 71 -23.34 -24.05 -0.72
CA GLY A 71 -23.56 -22.61 -0.90
C GLY A 71 -22.38 -21.78 -0.38
N ILE A 72 -21.90 -22.08 0.83
CA ILE A 72 -20.70 -21.43 1.42
C ILE A 72 -19.46 -21.70 0.57
N ALA A 73 -19.25 -22.94 0.11
CA ALA A 73 -18.13 -23.29 -0.75
C ALA A 73 -18.13 -22.50 -2.06
N LYS A 74 -19.29 -22.34 -2.71
CA LYS A 74 -19.43 -21.51 -3.92
C LYS A 74 -19.07 -20.04 -3.66
N MET A 75 -19.60 -19.45 -2.58
CA MET A 75 -19.25 -18.08 -2.19
C MET A 75 -17.75 -17.90 -1.91
N LEU A 76 -17.10 -18.89 -1.27
CA LEU A 76 -15.66 -18.86 -1.01
C LEU A 76 -14.84 -18.97 -2.31
N ILE A 77 -15.28 -19.79 -3.26
CA ILE A 77 -14.65 -19.90 -4.59
C ILE A 77 -14.76 -18.55 -5.32
N GLU A 78 -15.95 -17.96 -5.40
CA GLU A 78 -16.16 -16.64 -6.03
C GLU A 78 -15.30 -15.54 -5.39
N ARG A 79 -15.21 -15.54 -4.05
CA ARG A 79 -14.33 -14.61 -3.31
C ARG A 79 -12.86 -14.83 -3.66
N ASN A 80 -12.41 -16.08 -3.75
CA ASN A 80 -11.04 -16.42 -4.10
C ASN A 80 -10.70 -16.00 -5.55
N GLU A 81 -11.63 -16.18 -6.49
CA GLU A 81 -11.49 -15.71 -7.87
C GLU A 81 -11.38 -14.18 -7.94
N ALA A 82 -12.24 -13.46 -7.20
CA ALA A 82 -12.17 -12.00 -7.11
C ALA A 82 -10.83 -11.53 -6.52
N MET A 83 -10.33 -12.20 -5.48
CA MET A 83 -9.01 -11.92 -4.90
C MET A 83 -7.87 -12.23 -5.88
N ALA A 84 -7.95 -13.34 -6.62
CA ALA A 84 -6.97 -13.69 -7.64
C ALA A 84 -6.91 -12.64 -8.76
N LYS A 85 -8.07 -12.13 -9.21
CA LYS A 85 -8.16 -11.01 -10.17
C LYS A 85 -7.49 -9.75 -9.61
N LYS A 86 -7.79 -9.38 -8.36
CA LYS A 86 -7.16 -8.23 -7.69
C LYS A 86 -5.64 -8.38 -7.58
N ILE A 87 -5.15 -9.57 -7.27
CA ILE A 87 -3.71 -9.86 -7.24
C ILE A 87 -3.09 -9.69 -8.64
N LYS A 88 -3.76 -10.15 -9.69
CA LYS A 88 -3.31 -9.96 -11.09
C LYS A 88 -3.22 -8.47 -11.44
N ASP A 89 -4.23 -7.69 -11.10
CA ASP A 89 -4.27 -6.24 -11.35
C ASP A 89 -3.18 -5.48 -10.56
N LEU A 90 -2.90 -5.91 -9.32
CA LEU A 90 -1.80 -5.34 -8.54
C LEU A 90 -0.42 -5.71 -9.13
N ARG A 91 -0.27 -6.91 -9.70
CA ARG A 91 0.97 -7.32 -10.39
C ARG A 91 1.21 -6.50 -11.66
N THR A 92 0.19 -6.23 -12.47
CA THR A 92 0.32 -5.39 -13.67
C THR A 92 0.67 -3.95 -13.29
N LYS A 93 0.00 -3.37 -12.29
CA LYS A 93 0.35 -2.03 -11.75
C LYS A 93 1.79 -1.98 -11.23
N LYS A 94 2.22 -3.00 -10.48
CA LYS A 94 3.61 -3.09 -10.00
C LYS A 94 4.61 -3.13 -11.16
N HIS A 95 4.29 -3.85 -12.23
CA HIS A 95 5.16 -3.92 -13.41
C HIS A 95 5.26 -2.55 -14.10
N TYR A 96 4.13 -1.88 -14.31
CA TYR A 96 4.07 -0.53 -14.87
C TYR A 96 4.93 0.47 -14.07
N TYR A 97 4.77 0.53 -12.75
CA TYR A 97 5.59 1.43 -11.93
C TYR A 97 7.07 1.09 -11.94
N LYS A 98 7.43 -0.20 -12.10
CA LYS A 98 8.82 -0.63 -12.23
C LYS A 98 9.44 -0.17 -13.55
N GLU A 99 8.67 -0.15 -14.64
CA GLU A 99 9.11 0.36 -15.94
C GLU A 99 9.26 1.87 -15.91
N SER A 100 8.26 2.60 -15.42
CA SER A 100 8.34 4.05 -15.26
C SER A 100 9.52 4.48 -14.36
N LEU A 101 9.81 3.74 -13.29
CA LEU A 101 10.97 4.00 -12.45
C LEU A 101 12.31 3.75 -13.18
N ARG A 102 12.35 2.80 -14.13
CA ARG A 102 13.52 2.58 -14.97
C ARG A 102 13.73 3.74 -15.94
N GLU A 103 12.68 4.19 -16.62
CA GLU A 103 12.72 5.35 -17.52
C GLU A 103 13.22 6.60 -16.80
N LEU A 104 12.64 6.93 -15.64
CA LEU A 104 13.08 8.06 -14.82
C LEU A 104 14.54 7.94 -14.37
N LYS A 105 15.01 6.71 -14.12
CA LYS A 105 16.42 6.47 -13.76
C LYS A 105 17.32 6.73 -14.96
N ASP A 106 16.94 6.26 -16.15
CA ASP A 106 17.70 6.48 -17.38
C ASP A 106 17.76 7.98 -17.71
N ASP A 107 16.65 8.71 -17.59
CA ASP A 107 16.58 10.16 -17.75
C ASP A 107 17.50 10.88 -16.74
N ASN A 108 17.47 10.49 -15.47
CA ASN A 108 18.35 11.06 -14.45
C ASN A 108 19.83 10.84 -14.78
N THR A 109 20.19 9.66 -15.31
CA THR A 109 21.57 9.41 -15.76
C THR A 109 21.96 10.23 -16.98
N SER A 110 21.02 10.47 -17.91
CA SER A 110 21.23 11.33 -19.07
C SER A 110 21.44 12.78 -18.65
N LEU A 111 20.59 13.32 -17.77
CA LEU A 111 20.71 14.68 -17.23
C LEU A 111 22.01 14.87 -16.44
N LYS A 112 22.44 13.87 -15.65
CA LYS A 112 23.75 13.91 -14.97
C LYS A 112 24.92 13.99 -15.95
N LYS A 113 24.87 13.25 -17.05
CA LYS A 113 25.90 13.33 -18.10
C LYS A 113 25.89 14.70 -18.79
N GLN A 114 24.72 15.26 -19.07
CA GLN A 114 24.59 16.59 -19.66
C GLN A 114 25.12 17.67 -18.71
N LEU A 115 24.85 17.57 -17.41
CA LEU A 115 25.38 18.48 -16.40
C LEU A 115 26.90 18.41 -16.34
N ALA A 116 27.48 17.21 -16.29
CA ALA A 116 28.93 17.03 -16.28
C ALA A 116 29.62 17.61 -17.53
N LEU A 117 29.01 17.45 -18.72
CA LEU A 117 29.49 18.09 -19.96
C LEU A 117 29.36 19.62 -19.92
N GLY A 118 28.33 20.14 -19.25
CA GLY A 118 28.16 21.57 -19.01
C GLY A 118 29.26 22.12 -18.10
N ASP A 119 29.54 21.44 -17.00
CA ASP A 119 30.61 21.78 -16.05
C ASP A 119 31.99 21.75 -16.72
N GLU A 120 32.26 20.74 -17.56
CA GLU A 120 33.51 20.65 -18.33
C GLU A 120 33.67 21.84 -19.29
N LYS A 121 32.62 22.21 -20.02
CA LYS A 121 32.63 23.38 -20.92
C LYS A 121 32.82 24.68 -20.14
N TYR A 122 32.16 24.82 -19.00
CA TYR A 122 32.31 25.98 -18.13
C TYR A 122 33.77 26.11 -17.68
N GLN A 123 34.39 25.01 -17.24
CA GLN A 123 35.80 24.99 -16.86
C GLN A 123 36.71 25.38 -18.02
N GLN A 124 36.49 24.84 -19.22
CA GLN A 124 37.26 25.20 -20.42
C GLN A 124 37.15 26.70 -20.75
N VAL A 125 35.96 27.29 -20.66
CA VAL A 125 35.75 28.73 -20.89
C VAL A 125 36.45 29.55 -19.80
N ASN A 126 36.36 29.13 -18.55
CA ASN A 126 37.02 29.78 -17.43
C ASN A 126 38.55 29.75 -17.56
N ASP A 127 39.13 28.61 -17.94
CA ASP A 127 40.57 28.47 -18.17
C ASP A 127 41.03 29.34 -19.36
N ALA A 128 40.23 29.42 -20.42
CA ALA A 128 40.49 30.30 -21.56
C ALA A 128 40.42 31.78 -21.17
N LEU A 129 39.48 32.16 -20.30
CA LEU A 129 39.35 33.52 -19.78
C LEU A 129 40.58 33.89 -18.93
N ILE A 130 41.00 33.03 -18.00
CA ILE A 130 42.21 33.24 -17.19
C ILE A 130 43.44 33.44 -18.10
N SER A 131 43.62 32.59 -19.12
CA SER A 131 44.71 32.71 -20.08
C SER A 131 44.67 34.03 -20.87
N ALA A 132 43.49 34.51 -21.26
CA ALA A 132 43.32 35.80 -21.93
C ALA A 132 43.65 36.98 -21.00
N GLU A 133 43.23 36.93 -19.73
CA GLU A 133 43.56 37.92 -18.71
C GLU A 133 45.08 37.99 -18.47
N GLU A 134 45.75 36.84 -18.37
CA GLU A 134 47.21 36.78 -18.25
C GLU A 134 47.93 37.39 -19.45
N GLN A 135 47.46 37.12 -20.68
CA GLN A 135 48.01 37.73 -21.90
C GLN A 135 47.79 39.24 -21.92
N GLN A 136 46.62 39.72 -21.51
CA GLN A 136 46.33 41.15 -21.41
C GLN A 136 47.26 41.85 -20.42
N ILE A 137 47.53 41.24 -19.26
CA ILE A 137 48.49 41.79 -18.28
C ILE A 137 49.89 41.90 -18.88
N LYS A 138 50.35 40.89 -19.62
CA LYS A 138 51.66 40.90 -20.32
C LYS A 138 51.74 42.03 -21.35
N LEU A 139 50.71 42.17 -22.20
CA LEU A 139 50.63 43.23 -23.21
C LEU A 139 50.60 44.63 -22.57
N LEU A 140 49.87 44.82 -21.47
CA LEU A 140 49.85 46.08 -20.73
C LEU A 140 51.23 46.42 -20.13
N ALA A 141 51.95 45.43 -19.62
CA ALA A 141 53.31 45.62 -19.11
C ALA A 141 54.28 46.01 -20.22
N GLU A 142 54.21 45.35 -21.38
CA GLU A 142 55.01 45.65 -22.56
C GLU A 142 54.71 47.05 -23.12
N HIS A 143 53.42 47.42 -23.25
CA HIS A 143 53.01 48.75 -23.67
C HIS A 143 53.55 49.84 -22.74
N LYS A 144 53.50 49.62 -21.42
CA LYS A 144 54.12 50.53 -20.44
C LYS A 144 55.65 50.62 -20.60
N ARG A 145 56.31 49.51 -20.96
CA ARG A 145 57.76 49.49 -21.24
C ARG A 145 58.08 50.35 -22.46
N ILE A 146 57.36 50.14 -23.56
CA ILE A 146 57.51 50.90 -24.81
C ILE A 146 57.29 52.40 -24.57
N LEU A 147 56.24 52.78 -23.83
CA LEU A 147 55.96 54.17 -23.47
C LEU A 147 57.12 54.84 -22.71
N ARG A 148 57.79 54.12 -21.81
CA ARG A 148 58.97 54.65 -21.09
C ARG A 148 60.18 54.77 -22.01
N GLU A 149 60.39 53.79 -22.89
CA GLU A 149 61.48 53.82 -23.87
C GLU A 149 61.29 54.96 -24.89
N SER A 150 60.05 55.25 -25.30
CA SER A 150 59.76 56.36 -26.22
C SER A 150 59.85 57.72 -25.54
N SER A 151 59.36 57.86 -24.29
CA SER A 151 59.52 59.11 -23.54
C SER A 151 60.98 59.44 -23.26
N ALA A 152 61.82 58.44 -22.96
CA ALA A 152 63.25 58.63 -22.72
C ALA A 152 64.03 59.08 -23.97
N LYS A 153 63.53 58.75 -25.17
CA LYS A 153 64.11 59.19 -26.45
C LYS A 153 63.64 60.58 -26.89
N SER A 154 62.58 61.13 -26.28
CA SER A 154 62.00 62.42 -26.65
C SER A 154 62.73 63.64 -26.08
N ASP A 155 63.65 63.47 -25.12
CA ASP A 155 64.40 64.57 -24.49
C ASP A 155 65.77 64.87 -25.14
N GLN A 156 66.07 64.24 -26.28
CA GLN A 156 67.27 64.53 -27.08
C GLN A 156 66.93 64.71 -28.56
N SER A 157 66.47 65.90 -28.94
CA SER A 157 66.90 66.65 -30.14
C SER A 157 65.94 67.80 -30.45
N PRO A 158 66.44 69.01 -30.76
CA PRO A 158 65.67 70.03 -31.45
C PRO A 158 65.64 69.75 -32.96
N THR A 159 64.45 69.97 -33.53
CA THR A 159 64.17 70.33 -34.93
C THR A 159 65.35 70.39 -35.91
N GLU A 160 65.35 69.48 -36.89
CA GLU A 160 65.91 69.76 -38.21
C GLU A 160 64.96 69.27 -39.31
N THR A 161 64.43 70.24 -40.06
CA THR A 161 63.79 70.05 -41.36
C THR A 161 64.86 69.64 -42.36
N VAL A 162 65.08 68.33 -42.51
CA VAL A 162 65.99 67.78 -43.52
C VAL A 162 65.18 67.43 -44.77
N LYS A 163 65.55 68.06 -45.89
CA LYS A 163 65.16 67.62 -47.24
C LYS A 163 65.79 66.25 -47.46
N ILE A 164 64.99 65.18 -47.40
CA ILE A 164 65.46 63.81 -47.63
C ILE A 164 65.48 63.52 -49.12
N SER A 165 66.67 63.24 -49.61
CA SER A 165 66.93 62.55 -50.88
C SER A 165 67.12 61.05 -50.57
N ASP A 166 66.16 60.20 -50.97
CA ASP A 166 66.31 58.88 -51.62
C ASP A 166 66.97 57.61 -50.99
N PRO A 167 67.06 57.39 -49.67
CA PRO A 167 66.93 56.00 -49.16
C PRO A 167 66.02 55.84 -47.92
N GLU A 168 65.77 56.93 -47.20
CA GLU A 168 64.91 56.93 -46.00
C GLU A 168 63.43 56.82 -46.37
N VAL A 169 63.04 57.40 -47.51
CA VAL A 169 61.68 57.29 -48.07
C VAL A 169 61.38 55.86 -48.51
N THR A 170 62.35 55.14 -49.06
CA THR A 170 62.21 53.71 -49.43
C THR A 170 62.12 52.81 -48.19
N GLU A 171 62.86 53.10 -47.12
CA GLU A 171 62.69 52.40 -45.84
C GLU A 171 61.31 52.67 -45.21
N LEU A 172 60.83 53.92 -45.28
CA LEU A 172 59.49 54.30 -44.79
C LEU A 172 58.38 53.62 -45.60
N ILE A 173 58.52 53.56 -46.93
CA ILE A 173 57.62 52.83 -47.82
C ILE A 173 57.63 51.34 -47.48
N SER A 174 58.81 50.75 -47.22
CA SER A 174 58.91 49.34 -46.81
C SER A 174 58.20 49.07 -45.47
N ARG A 175 58.40 49.93 -44.46
CA ARG A 175 57.69 49.85 -43.18
C ARG A 175 56.19 49.96 -43.34
N HIS A 176 55.70 50.92 -44.13
CA HIS A 176 54.27 51.06 -44.39
C HIS A 176 53.69 49.87 -45.15
N LYS A 177 54.48 49.26 -46.04
CA LYS A 177 54.08 48.05 -46.75
C LYS A 177 53.99 46.84 -45.82
N GLU A 178 54.98 46.63 -44.95
CA GLU A 178 54.94 45.60 -43.90
C GLU A 178 53.78 45.80 -42.93
N GLN A 179 53.50 47.05 -42.56
CA GLN A 179 52.38 47.40 -41.70
C GLN A 179 51.03 47.14 -42.38
N ALA A 180 50.91 47.46 -43.68
CA ALA A 180 49.74 47.14 -44.48
C ALA A 180 49.53 45.63 -44.61
N ASP A 181 50.61 44.85 -44.83
CA ASP A 181 50.56 43.38 -44.90
C ASP A 181 50.16 42.77 -43.55
N TYR A 182 50.66 43.32 -42.43
CA TYR A 182 50.24 42.93 -41.09
C TYR A 182 48.74 43.21 -40.86
N PHE A 183 48.27 44.40 -41.23
CA PHE A 183 46.84 44.73 -41.14
C PHE A 183 45.99 43.85 -42.06
N HIS A 184 46.50 43.46 -43.23
CA HIS A 184 45.78 42.57 -44.12
C HIS A 184 45.65 41.16 -43.54
N LYS A 185 46.73 40.59 -42.99
CA LYS A 185 46.70 39.29 -42.31
C LYS A 185 45.77 39.27 -41.10
N THR A 186 45.85 40.30 -40.24
CA THR A 186 44.97 40.41 -39.07
C THR A 186 43.50 40.57 -39.47
N LYS A 187 43.20 41.31 -40.54
CA LYS A 187 41.86 41.38 -41.12
C LYS A 187 41.37 40.00 -41.59
N GLU A 188 42.18 39.24 -42.33
CA GLU A 188 41.82 37.89 -42.76
C GLU A 188 41.57 36.94 -41.57
N GLU A 189 42.37 37.02 -40.52
CA GLU A 189 42.15 36.23 -39.30
C GLU A 189 40.84 36.60 -38.59
N LEU A 190 40.52 37.89 -38.51
CA LEU A 190 39.27 38.36 -37.95
C LEU A 190 38.06 37.93 -38.78
N GLU A 191 38.15 37.97 -40.12
CA GLU A 191 37.09 37.47 -41.02
C GLU A 191 36.87 35.96 -40.84
N LYS A 192 37.94 35.16 -40.68
CA LYS A 192 37.83 33.73 -40.36
C LYS A 192 37.15 33.49 -39.01
N LYS A 193 37.53 34.24 -37.97
CA LYS A 193 36.88 34.16 -36.66
C LYS A 193 35.40 34.54 -36.73
N LEU A 194 35.08 35.59 -37.49
CA LEU A 194 33.70 36.05 -37.67
C LEU A 194 32.85 34.99 -38.37
N GLY A 195 33.36 34.37 -39.45
CA GLY A 195 32.70 33.24 -40.11
C GLY A 195 32.54 32.01 -39.20
N HIS A 196 33.49 31.74 -38.30
CA HIS A 196 33.34 30.69 -37.29
C HIS A 196 32.20 30.98 -36.31
N PHE A 197 32.12 32.21 -35.79
CA PHE A 197 31.05 32.61 -34.88
C PHE A 197 29.67 32.61 -35.54
N GLU A 198 29.56 33.03 -36.80
CA GLU A 198 28.30 32.94 -37.56
C GLU A 198 27.82 31.50 -37.71
N ASN A 199 28.71 30.56 -38.02
CA ASN A 199 28.37 29.14 -38.11
C ASN A 199 27.96 28.56 -36.76
N LEU A 200 28.61 28.99 -35.68
CA LEU A 200 28.25 28.58 -34.32
C LEU A 200 26.87 29.12 -33.91
N SER A 201 26.56 30.37 -34.28
CA SER A 201 25.24 30.99 -34.09
C SER A 201 24.15 30.19 -34.82
N LYS A 202 24.35 29.88 -36.11
CA LYS A 202 23.40 29.06 -36.89
C LYS A 202 23.18 27.68 -36.28
N LYS A 203 24.24 27.05 -35.74
CA LYS A 203 24.12 25.76 -35.06
C LYS A 203 23.30 25.86 -33.77
N GLN A 204 23.50 26.93 -33.00
CA GLN A 204 22.71 27.19 -31.78
C GLN A 204 21.24 27.49 -32.12
N GLU A 205 20.96 28.25 -33.18
CA GLU A 205 19.59 28.51 -33.66
C GLU A 205 18.87 27.22 -34.06
N LEU A 206 19.54 26.32 -34.78
CA LEU A 206 18.98 24.99 -35.11
C LEU A 206 18.70 24.17 -33.85
N GLN A 207 19.59 24.21 -32.86
CA GLN A 207 19.38 23.50 -31.60
C GLN A 207 18.20 24.08 -30.80
N ILE A 208 18.04 25.40 -30.78
CA ILE A 208 16.89 26.08 -30.16
C ILE A 208 15.60 25.68 -30.87
N SER A 209 15.60 25.61 -32.21
CA SER A 209 14.44 25.15 -32.99
C SER A 209 14.03 23.72 -32.62
N LEU A 210 15.00 22.80 -32.55
CA LEU A 210 14.73 21.40 -32.17
C LEU A 210 14.18 21.29 -30.74
N LEU A 211 14.76 22.04 -29.79
CA LEU A 211 14.27 22.07 -28.41
C LEU A 211 12.85 22.65 -28.31
N ASN A 212 12.51 23.64 -29.12
CA ASN A 212 11.16 24.19 -29.18
C ASN A 212 10.15 23.16 -29.72
N ASP A 213 10.51 22.40 -30.76
CA ASP A 213 9.67 21.32 -31.28
C ASP A 213 9.40 20.26 -30.21
N ASP A 214 10.42 19.86 -29.46
CA ASP A 214 10.25 18.89 -28.38
C ASP A 214 9.42 19.45 -27.22
N LEU A 215 9.59 20.74 -26.90
CA LEU A 215 8.77 21.44 -25.89
C LEU A 215 7.30 21.47 -26.31
N THR A 216 6.98 21.71 -27.59
CA THR A 216 5.59 21.69 -28.08
C THR A 216 4.99 20.27 -28.02
N LYS A 217 5.76 19.24 -28.39
CA LYS A 217 5.33 17.84 -28.23
C LYS A 217 5.05 17.51 -26.77
N LEU A 218 5.95 17.89 -25.85
CA LEU A 218 5.81 17.65 -24.42
C LEU A 218 4.56 18.36 -23.86
N LYS A 219 4.32 19.61 -24.25
CA LYS A 219 3.10 20.36 -23.91
C LYS A 219 1.83 19.65 -24.38
N SER A 220 1.81 19.15 -25.62
CA SER A 220 0.66 18.41 -26.15
C SER A 220 0.41 17.09 -25.39
N SER A 221 1.47 16.40 -24.97
CA SER A 221 1.39 15.18 -24.16
C SER A 221 0.86 15.48 -22.76
N LEU A 222 1.33 16.56 -22.15
CA LEU A 222 0.87 17.04 -20.84
C LEU A 222 -0.63 17.35 -20.86
N GLU A 223 -1.12 18.06 -21.88
CA GLU A 223 -2.55 18.37 -22.02
C GLU A 223 -3.40 17.10 -22.23
N LYS A 224 -2.92 16.14 -23.03
CA LYS A 224 -3.59 14.83 -23.15
C LYS A 224 -3.65 14.07 -21.81
N SER A 225 -2.58 14.15 -21.00
CA SER A 225 -2.55 13.53 -19.68
C SER A 225 -3.51 14.20 -18.70
N LYS A 226 -3.62 15.54 -18.73
CA LYS A 226 -4.59 16.29 -17.92
C LYS A 226 -6.03 15.92 -18.28
N LEU A 227 -6.34 15.81 -19.58
CA LEU A 227 -7.67 15.41 -20.04
C LEU A 227 -8.04 14.02 -19.51
N LYS A 228 -7.13 13.04 -19.64
CA LYS A 228 -7.32 11.70 -19.07
C LYS A 228 -7.49 11.69 -17.55
N SER A 229 -6.76 12.56 -16.83
CA SER A 229 -6.91 12.69 -15.38
C SER A 229 -8.32 13.17 -15.02
N LYS A 230 -8.82 14.16 -15.76
CA LYS A 230 -10.17 14.69 -15.57
C LYS A 230 -11.24 13.63 -15.86
N ASP A 231 -11.10 12.88 -16.95
CA ASP A 231 -12.02 11.78 -17.28
C ASP A 231 -12.04 10.72 -16.15
N LEU A 232 -10.87 10.38 -15.59
CA LEU A 232 -10.77 9.45 -14.47
C LEU A 232 -11.41 9.99 -13.19
N GLU A 233 -11.25 11.27 -12.88
CA GLU A 233 -11.93 11.93 -11.76
C GLU A 233 -13.46 11.90 -11.91
N GLU A 234 -13.97 12.14 -13.12
CA GLU A 234 -15.41 12.03 -13.42
C GLU A 234 -15.91 10.59 -13.23
N THR A 235 -15.17 9.58 -13.70
CA THR A 235 -15.54 8.16 -13.46
C THR A 235 -15.49 7.76 -11.99
N LEU A 236 -14.56 8.30 -11.21
CA LEU A 236 -14.49 8.06 -9.76
C LEU A 236 -15.70 8.66 -9.05
N SER A 237 -16.09 9.89 -9.41
CA SER A 237 -17.28 10.55 -8.86
C SER A 237 -18.56 9.72 -9.12
N GLN A 238 -18.73 9.21 -10.35
CA GLN A 238 -19.86 8.33 -10.69
C GLN A 238 -19.85 7.02 -9.89
N LEU A 239 -18.67 6.43 -9.67
CA LEU A 239 -18.54 5.21 -8.86
C LEU A 239 -18.88 5.47 -7.39
N GLU A 240 -18.46 6.60 -6.83
CA GLU A 240 -18.80 7.00 -5.46
C GLU A 240 -20.30 7.21 -5.27
N GLU A 241 -20.97 7.83 -6.23
CA GLU A 241 -22.44 7.96 -6.24
C GLU A 241 -23.12 6.57 -6.31
N SER A 242 -22.66 5.70 -7.21
CA SER A 242 -23.19 4.33 -7.33
C SER A 242 -23.02 3.52 -6.04
N LYS A 243 -21.89 3.69 -5.35
CA LYS A 243 -21.60 3.07 -4.05
C LYS A 243 -22.55 3.60 -2.99
N GLY A 244 -22.77 4.91 -2.92
CA GLY A 244 -23.74 5.53 -2.01
C GLY A 244 -25.16 4.97 -2.20
N ASN A 245 -25.60 4.85 -3.45
CA ASN A 245 -26.88 4.26 -3.80
C ASN A 245 -26.99 2.78 -3.38
N LEU A 246 -25.91 2.01 -3.53
CA LEU A 246 -25.87 0.60 -3.10
C LEU A 246 -25.91 0.46 -1.58
N GLU A 247 -25.19 1.31 -0.85
CA GLU A 247 -25.20 1.36 0.62
C GLU A 247 -26.60 1.72 1.16
N GLN A 248 -27.31 2.64 0.50
CA GLN A 248 -28.69 2.96 0.84
C GLN A 248 -29.62 1.76 0.65
N LYS A 249 -29.54 1.08 -0.51
CA LYS A 249 -30.32 -0.15 -0.77
C LYS A 249 -30.03 -1.24 0.25
N TYR A 250 -28.76 -1.40 0.64
CA TYR A 250 -28.36 -2.36 1.67
C TYR A 250 -28.97 -2.04 3.04
N LYS A 251 -29.00 -0.76 3.44
CA LYS A 251 -29.66 -0.32 4.68
C LYS A 251 -31.16 -0.61 4.66
N GLU A 252 -31.84 -0.32 3.54
CA GLU A 252 -33.27 -0.61 3.36
C GLU A 252 -33.55 -2.13 3.44
N LEU A 253 -32.71 -2.95 2.80
CA LEU A 253 -32.84 -4.40 2.84
C LEU A 253 -32.62 -4.95 4.26
N THR A 254 -31.62 -4.44 4.96
CA THR A 254 -31.33 -4.79 6.36
C THR A 254 -32.51 -4.44 7.27
N PHE A 255 -33.12 -3.26 7.05
CA PHE A 255 -34.31 -2.84 7.78
C PHE A 255 -35.50 -3.80 7.53
N LYS A 256 -35.79 -4.14 6.25
CA LYS A 256 -36.84 -5.09 5.89
C LYS A 256 -36.59 -6.48 6.47
N TYR A 257 -35.36 -6.95 6.46
CA TYR A 257 -34.96 -8.21 7.07
C TYR A 257 -35.24 -8.23 8.57
N ASN A 258 -34.83 -7.19 9.30
CA ASN A 258 -35.11 -7.08 10.74
C ASN A 258 -36.61 -7.01 11.04
N GLN A 259 -37.40 -6.35 10.18
CA GLN A 259 -38.85 -6.33 10.30
C GLN A 259 -39.47 -7.71 10.06
N ALA A 260 -38.99 -8.47 9.08
CA ALA A 260 -39.44 -9.84 8.83
C ALA A 260 -39.06 -10.77 9.99
N LYS A 261 -37.83 -10.62 10.52
CA LYS A 261 -37.35 -11.38 11.67
C LYS A 261 -38.21 -11.16 12.91
N THR A 262 -38.48 -9.90 13.27
CA THR A 262 -39.35 -9.59 14.42
C THR A 262 -40.78 -10.12 14.26
N LYS A 263 -41.33 -10.16 13.03
CA LYS A 263 -42.61 -10.82 12.76
C LYS A 263 -42.53 -12.34 12.94
N ALA A 264 -41.45 -12.97 12.47
CA ALA A 264 -41.24 -14.40 12.65
C ALA A 264 -41.08 -14.77 14.14
N ASP A 265 -40.36 -13.95 14.90
CA ASP A 265 -40.18 -14.13 16.35
C ASP A 265 -41.54 -14.05 17.08
N ARG A 266 -42.40 -13.08 16.74
CA ARG A 266 -43.76 -12.99 17.30
C ARG A 266 -44.65 -14.19 16.97
N LEU A 267 -44.63 -14.65 15.71
CA LEU A 267 -45.37 -15.85 15.31
C LEU A 267 -44.88 -17.09 16.04
N HIS A 268 -43.57 -17.16 16.33
CA HIS A 268 -43.01 -18.25 17.11
C HIS A 268 -43.48 -18.22 18.57
N GLU A 269 -43.53 -17.04 19.20
CA GLU A 269 -44.14 -16.84 20.53
C GLU A 269 -45.62 -17.26 20.53
N ASP A 270 -46.42 -16.80 19.57
CA ASP A 270 -47.84 -17.17 19.45
C ASP A 270 -48.02 -18.69 19.30
N MET A 271 -47.18 -19.34 18.49
CA MET A 271 -47.20 -20.80 18.34
C MET A 271 -46.87 -21.52 19.65
N GLN A 272 -45.89 -21.01 20.40
CA GLN A 272 -45.49 -21.57 21.69
C GLN A 272 -46.60 -21.44 22.73
N ASP A 273 -47.31 -20.32 22.75
CA ASP A 273 -48.47 -20.09 23.63
C ASP A 273 -49.63 -21.05 23.30
N ILE A 274 -49.91 -21.28 22.01
CA ILE A 274 -50.91 -22.26 21.57
C ILE A 274 -50.52 -23.68 22.00
N GLU A 275 -49.24 -24.04 21.88
CA GLU A 275 -48.76 -25.35 22.29
C GLU A 275 -48.86 -25.57 23.81
N GLN A 276 -48.54 -24.54 24.61
CA GLN A 276 -48.73 -24.58 26.06
C GLN A 276 -50.20 -24.68 26.46
N ALA A 277 -51.10 -23.97 25.76
CA ALA A 277 -52.55 -24.07 25.99
C ALA A 277 -53.11 -25.46 25.63
N ARG A 278 -52.48 -26.16 24.68
CA ARG A 278 -52.84 -27.55 24.29
C ARG A 278 -52.24 -28.62 25.18
N ALA A 279 -51.28 -28.30 26.06
CA ALA A 279 -50.71 -29.27 26.97
C ALA A 279 -51.81 -29.74 27.95
N PRO A 280 -52.22 -31.03 27.91
CA PRO A 280 -53.28 -31.51 28.78
C PRO A 280 -52.80 -31.41 30.22
N GLU A 281 -53.46 -30.55 31.01
CA GLU A 281 -53.32 -30.57 32.46
C GLU A 281 -53.58 -32.01 32.92
N LYS A 282 -52.53 -32.68 33.39
CA LYS A 282 -52.63 -33.98 34.05
C LYS A 282 -53.33 -33.80 35.40
N LYS A 283 -54.59 -33.37 35.39
CA LYS A 283 -55.50 -33.49 36.52
C LYS A 283 -55.79 -34.97 36.66
N LYS A 284 -55.33 -35.56 37.77
CA LYS A 284 -55.79 -36.86 38.25
C LYS A 284 -57.28 -36.75 38.58
N ILE A 285 -58.13 -36.82 37.57
CA ILE A 285 -59.58 -36.86 37.74
C ILE A 285 -59.95 -38.32 37.98
N LYS A 286 -60.35 -38.60 39.23
CA LYS A 286 -61.12 -39.80 39.56
C LYS A 286 -62.34 -39.85 38.63
N VAL A 287 -62.47 -40.99 37.98
CA VAL A 287 -63.61 -41.43 37.17
C VAL A 287 -64.93 -40.92 37.78
N ARG A 288 -65.55 -39.96 37.09
CA ARG A 288 -67.00 -39.79 37.08
C ARG A 288 -67.41 -39.64 35.62
N ARG A 289 -68.12 -40.65 35.14
CA ARG A 289 -68.65 -40.74 33.78
C ARG A 289 -69.53 -39.52 33.51
N HIS A 290 -69.03 -38.61 32.68
CA HIS A 290 -69.90 -37.79 31.86
C HIS A 290 -69.77 -38.33 30.45
N ILE A 291 -70.85 -38.98 30.02
CA ILE A 291 -71.12 -39.40 28.65
C ILE A 291 -71.13 -38.11 27.82
N SER A 292 -70.21 -38.01 26.87
CA SER A 292 -70.06 -36.86 25.98
C SER A 292 -70.78 -37.18 24.67
N LEU A 293 -71.58 -36.26 24.17
CA LEU A 293 -72.31 -36.38 22.90
C LEU A 293 -71.44 -36.77 21.69
N MET A 294 -70.11 -36.60 21.78
CA MET A 294 -69.19 -37.02 20.73
C MET A 294 -69.14 -38.55 20.56
N SER A 295 -69.34 -39.35 21.61
CA SER A 295 -69.39 -40.81 21.47
C SER A 295 -70.72 -41.33 20.91
N GLU A 296 -71.83 -40.59 21.08
CA GLU A 296 -73.12 -40.93 20.46
C GLU A 296 -73.19 -40.49 18.98
N LEU A 297 -72.54 -39.38 18.62
CA LEU A 297 -72.43 -38.95 17.21
C LEU A 297 -71.49 -39.86 16.40
N GLU A 298 -70.46 -40.43 17.02
CA GLU A 298 -69.52 -41.35 16.37
C GLU A 298 -70.12 -42.75 16.12
N GLU A 299 -71.25 -43.09 16.76
CA GLU A 299 -72.05 -44.27 16.44
C GLU A 299 -73.00 -44.05 15.25
N ILE A 300 -73.51 -42.83 15.06
CA ILE A 300 -74.37 -42.48 13.91
C ILE A 300 -73.57 -42.35 12.60
N ASP A 301 -72.35 -41.81 12.66
CA ASP A 301 -71.47 -41.69 11.47
C ASP A 301 -70.92 -43.05 10.99
N LYS A 302 -70.93 -44.09 11.83
CA LYS A 302 -70.49 -45.45 11.46
C LYS A 302 -71.56 -46.29 10.76
N GLU A 303 -72.82 -45.85 10.74
CA GLU A 303 -73.92 -46.54 10.06
C GLU A 303 -74.25 -45.99 8.66
N LEU A 304 -73.61 -44.91 8.17
CA LEU A 304 -74.07 -44.28 6.91
C LEU A 304 -73.08 -44.10 5.75
N THR A 305 -71.79 -44.43 5.86
CA THR A 305 -70.85 -44.16 4.74
C THR A 305 -69.79 -45.22 4.54
N GLN A 306 -70.29 -46.41 4.19
CA GLN A 306 -69.63 -47.25 3.21
C GLN A 306 -69.85 -46.61 1.83
N GLU A 307 -68.95 -45.71 1.38
CA GLU A 307 -68.57 -45.52 -0.03
C GLU A 307 -67.66 -44.28 -0.25
N GLN A 308 -66.57 -44.53 -0.98
CA GLN A 308 -65.82 -43.63 -1.87
C GLN A 308 -64.93 -42.48 -1.34
N SER A 309 -63.67 -42.57 -1.79
CA SER A 309 -62.89 -41.52 -2.47
C SER A 309 -62.02 -40.53 -1.65
N TYR A 310 -60.71 -40.65 -1.91
CA TYR A 310 -59.61 -39.67 -1.96
C TYR A 310 -59.74 -38.30 -1.28
N GLY A 311 -58.68 -37.91 -0.55
CA GLY A 311 -58.38 -36.49 -0.34
C GLY A 311 -57.30 -36.20 0.71
N HIS A 312 -56.14 -35.73 0.25
CA HIS A 312 -55.06 -35.13 1.02
C HIS A 312 -55.52 -34.07 2.05
N ALA A 313 -54.91 -34.05 3.24
CA ALA A 313 -54.51 -32.80 3.88
C ALA A 313 -53.38 -32.97 4.91
N PHE A 314 -52.41 -32.08 4.78
CA PHE A 314 -51.22 -31.84 5.59
C PHE A 314 -51.55 -31.55 7.07
N THR A 315 -50.77 -32.08 8.02
CA THR A 315 -50.69 -31.50 9.37
C THR A 315 -49.24 -31.53 9.86
N LEU A 316 -48.67 -30.33 9.98
CA LEU A 316 -47.31 -30.07 10.46
C LEU A 316 -47.22 -30.36 11.96
N CYS A 317 -46.23 -31.17 12.33
CA CYS A 317 -45.76 -31.33 13.70
C CYS A 317 -45.15 -30.03 14.23
N SER A 318 -45.46 -29.77 15.50
CA SER A 318 -44.65 -28.97 16.42
C SER A 318 -43.24 -29.56 16.58
N PRO A 319 -42.20 -28.73 16.79
CA PRO A 319 -40.96 -29.16 17.43
C PRO A 319 -40.99 -28.84 18.93
N VAL A 320 -40.97 -29.92 19.71
CA VAL A 320 -40.61 -29.96 21.12
C VAL A 320 -39.26 -29.27 21.34
N HIS A 321 -39.29 -28.21 22.14
CA HIS A 321 -38.13 -27.51 22.66
C HIS A 321 -37.17 -28.45 23.41
N SER A 322 -35.94 -28.57 22.91
CA SER A 322 -34.80 -28.95 23.74
C SER A 322 -34.46 -27.77 24.66
N LYS A 323 -34.62 -28.00 25.96
CA LYS A 323 -34.17 -27.10 27.02
C LYS A 323 -32.64 -26.99 26.99
N LEU A 324 -32.12 -25.98 26.29
CA LEU A 324 -30.84 -25.40 26.65
C LEU A 324 -31.09 -24.46 27.83
N SER A 325 -30.76 -24.91 29.04
CA SER A 325 -30.68 -24.05 30.21
C SER A 325 -29.53 -23.06 30.00
N MET A 326 -29.81 -21.94 29.36
CA MET A 326 -28.98 -20.76 29.51
C MET A 326 -29.26 -20.20 30.89
N SER A 327 -28.34 -20.45 31.81
CA SER A 327 -28.23 -19.75 33.08
C SER A 327 -28.38 -18.26 32.83
N LYS A 328 -29.45 -17.67 33.38
CA LYS A 328 -29.65 -16.23 33.50
C LYS A 328 -28.51 -15.64 34.33
N SER A 329 -27.41 -15.27 33.68
CA SER A 329 -26.58 -14.18 34.17
C SER A 329 -27.15 -12.89 33.58
N ASN A 330 -28.17 -12.34 34.23
CA ASN A 330 -28.42 -10.90 34.18
C ASN A 330 -27.26 -10.20 34.90
N SER A 331 -26.08 -10.23 34.29
CA SER A 331 -25.07 -9.21 34.53
C SER A 331 -25.25 -8.24 33.39
N VAL A 332 -26.06 -7.21 33.63
CA VAL A 332 -25.80 -5.89 33.06
C VAL A 332 -24.28 -5.73 33.15
N ALA A 333 -23.61 -5.48 32.03
CA ALA A 333 -22.22 -5.05 32.06
C ALA A 333 -22.21 -3.73 32.81
N SER A 334 -22.14 -3.80 34.15
CA SER A 334 -21.64 -2.70 34.94
C SER A 334 -20.26 -2.47 34.37
N VAL A 335 -20.08 -1.25 33.87
CA VAL A 335 -18.78 -0.71 33.51
C VAL A 335 -18.01 -0.66 34.83
N ILE A 336 -17.50 -1.81 35.27
CA ILE A 336 -16.54 -1.92 36.36
C ILE A 336 -15.37 -1.07 35.87
N GLY A 337 -15.13 -0.01 36.64
CA GLY A 337 -14.36 1.16 36.24
C GLY A 337 -13.17 0.78 35.39
N LYS A 338 -13.14 1.35 34.18
CA LYS A 338 -11.87 1.62 33.50
C LYS A 338 -11.00 2.24 34.58
N LYS A 339 -9.96 1.51 35.03
CA LYS A 339 -8.91 2.09 35.85
C LYS A 339 -8.61 3.45 35.23
N PRO A 340 -8.63 4.55 36.01
CA PRO A 340 -8.36 5.88 35.48
C PRO A 340 -7.12 5.73 34.61
N ARG A 341 -7.26 5.98 33.30
CA ARG A 341 -6.12 5.96 32.39
C ARG A 341 -5.09 6.82 33.10
N GLU A 342 -3.99 6.22 33.54
CA GLU A 342 -2.88 6.98 34.08
C GLU A 342 -2.65 8.10 33.08
N ILE A 343 -2.78 9.33 33.57
CA ILE A 343 -2.50 10.52 32.79
C ILE A 343 -1.07 10.30 32.35
N MET A 344 -0.88 9.86 31.11
CA MET A 344 0.44 9.56 30.58
C MET A 344 1.20 10.87 30.69
N LYS A 345 2.08 10.94 31.69
CA LYS A 345 2.99 12.07 31.86
C LYS A 345 3.71 12.18 30.53
N ARG A 346 3.55 13.32 29.87
CA ARG A 346 4.20 13.58 28.59
C ARG A 346 5.68 13.23 28.75
N LYS A 347 6.15 12.33 27.91
CA LYS A 347 7.56 11.95 27.91
C LYS A 347 8.40 13.18 27.60
N ASN A 348 9.67 13.13 27.98
CA ASN A 348 10.57 14.23 27.66
C ASN A 348 10.65 14.38 26.12
N PRO A 349 10.50 15.58 25.54
CA PRO A 349 10.52 15.75 24.09
C PRO A 349 11.77 15.16 23.41
N LEU A 350 12.90 15.13 24.11
CA LEU A 350 14.14 14.52 23.63
C LEU A 350 14.04 12.98 23.51
N GLU A 351 13.35 12.33 24.43
CA GLU A 351 13.12 10.88 24.42
C GLU A 351 12.14 10.52 23.29
N GLU A 352 11.09 11.34 23.09
CA GLU A 352 10.16 11.16 21.97
C GLU A 352 10.86 11.35 20.62
N TYR A 353 11.70 12.38 20.48
CA TYR A 353 12.48 12.59 19.25
C TYR A 353 13.45 11.43 18.98
N PHE A 354 14.17 10.97 20.01
CA PHE A 354 15.08 9.83 19.89
C PHE A 354 14.33 8.55 19.46
N THR A 355 13.17 8.29 20.07
CA THR A 355 12.37 7.10 19.77
C THR A 355 11.74 7.18 18.38
N LEU A 356 11.11 8.31 18.03
CA LEU A 356 10.31 8.44 16.83
C LEU A 356 11.12 8.74 15.58
N VAL A 357 12.12 9.61 15.68
CA VAL A 357 12.86 10.08 14.51
C VAL A 357 14.07 9.19 14.31
N ILE A 358 14.90 9.05 15.34
CA ILE A 358 16.20 8.40 15.20
C ILE A 358 16.03 6.88 15.15
N TYR A 359 15.41 6.28 16.17
CA TYR A 359 15.30 4.83 16.25
C TYR A 359 14.41 4.26 15.13
N ILE A 360 13.21 4.82 14.89
CA ILE A 360 12.31 4.30 13.86
C ILE A 360 12.86 4.51 12.44
N GLN A 361 13.42 5.68 12.10
CA GLN A 361 13.93 5.90 10.74
C GLN A 361 15.16 5.03 10.45
N ILE A 362 16.07 4.88 11.42
CA ILE A 362 17.29 4.07 11.24
C ILE A 362 16.93 2.59 11.20
N THR A 363 16.03 2.14 12.09
CA THR A 363 15.53 0.77 12.03
C THR A 363 14.86 0.52 10.68
N GLN A 364 14.11 1.47 10.11
CA GLN A 364 13.53 1.35 8.76
C GLN A 364 14.59 1.34 7.65
N ALA A 365 15.62 2.19 7.73
CA ALA A 365 16.70 2.26 6.75
C ALA A 365 17.54 0.97 6.74
N VAL A 366 17.87 0.43 7.92
CA VAL A 366 18.54 -0.87 8.09
C VAL A 366 17.61 -2.01 7.68
N LYS A 367 16.30 -1.89 7.97
CA LYS A 367 15.26 -2.90 7.67
C LYS A 367 15.08 -3.19 6.20
N LEU A 368 15.24 -2.19 5.33
CA LEU A 368 15.06 -2.40 3.90
C LEU A 368 16.23 -3.16 3.25
N ASN A 369 17.35 -3.33 3.96
CA ASN A 369 18.58 -3.88 3.41
C ASN A 369 19.07 -5.20 4.05
N SER A 370 18.44 -5.69 5.13
CA SER A 370 18.93 -6.88 5.87
C SER A 370 17.87 -8.01 6.00
N PRO A 371 18.23 -9.28 5.75
CA PRO A 371 17.33 -10.43 5.90
C PRO A 371 17.10 -10.90 7.36
N TYR A 372 17.86 -10.41 8.34
CA TYR A 372 17.77 -10.84 9.75
C TYR A 372 16.98 -9.84 10.62
N MET A 373 15.79 -9.52 10.13
CA MET A 373 14.94 -8.45 10.65
C MET A 373 14.53 -8.59 12.11
N ASP A 374 14.18 -9.81 12.50
CA ASP A 374 13.61 -10.07 13.83
C ASP A 374 14.67 -9.99 14.92
N ALA A 375 15.95 -10.11 14.55
CA ALA A 375 17.09 -10.05 15.46
C ALA A 375 17.52 -8.62 15.80
N ILE A 376 17.42 -7.69 14.85
CA ILE A 376 17.87 -6.29 15.03
C ILE A 376 16.88 -5.50 15.91
N CYS A 377 15.59 -5.88 15.89
CA CYS A 377 14.53 -5.20 16.65
C CYS A 377 14.43 -5.61 18.13
N ILE A 378 15.37 -6.42 18.66
CA ILE A 378 15.31 -6.95 20.03
C ILE A 378 15.67 -5.90 21.08
N ILE A 379 16.51 -4.92 20.72
CA ILE A 379 17.01 -3.93 21.69
C ILE A 379 15.93 -2.86 21.93
N PRO A 380 15.44 -2.69 23.17
CA PRO A 380 14.42 -1.68 23.46
C PRO A 380 15.00 -0.25 23.29
N PRO A 381 14.27 0.69 22.67
CA PRO A 381 14.75 2.04 22.38
C PRO A 381 15.18 2.82 23.63
N ASN A 382 14.51 2.57 24.75
CA ASN A 382 14.79 3.25 26.02
C ASN A 382 16.21 2.94 26.52
N GLU A 383 16.70 1.72 26.33
CA GLU A 383 18.07 1.34 26.73
C GLU A 383 19.12 2.06 25.88
N LEU A 384 18.86 2.22 24.58
CA LEU A 384 19.77 2.95 23.70
C LEU A 384 19.81 4.44 24.05
N TYR A 385 18.67 5.02 24.42
CA TYR A 385 18.60 6.40 24.88
C TYR A 385 19.41 6.61 26.17
N GLU A 386 19.21 5.77 27.18
CA GLU A 386 19.97 5.89 28.43
C GLU A 386 21.47 5.67 28.24
N ARG A 387 21.87 4.74 27.35
CA ARG A 387 23.28 4.55 27.00
C ARG A 387 23.87 5.75 26.28
N ALA A 388 23.12 6.37 25.36
CA ALA A 388 23.56 7.58 24.66
C ALA A 388 23.77 8.75 25.64
N LEU A 389 22.87 8.91 26.61
CA LEU A 389 23.01 9.90 27.69
C LEU A 389 24.22 9.60 28.59
N LYS A 390 24.40 8.33 28.97
CA LYS A 390 25.52 7.92 29.83
C LYS A 390 26.88 8.08 29.16
N GLN A 391 26.94 7.95 27.84
CA GLN A 391 28.15 8.14 27.03
C GLN A 391 28.34 9.59 26.56
N ASP A 392 27.46 10.51 26.97
CA ASP A 392 27.46 11.92 26.58
C ASP A 392 27.57 12.11 25.04
N ILE A 393 26.83 11.29 24.28
CA ILE A 393 26.83 11.40 22.83
C ILE A 393 26.06 12.67 22.43
N PRO A 394 26.63 13.58 21.63
CA PRO A 394 25.92 14.78 21.22
C PRO A 394 24.75 14.44 20.29
N PHE A 395 23.64 15.16 20.45
CA PHE A 395 22.36 14.92 19.77
C PHE A 395 22.47 14.68 18.25
N HIS A 396 23.25 15.51 17.55
CA HIS A 396 23.42 15.40 16.10
C HIS A 396 24.14 14.12 15.66
N ARG A 397 24.80 13.38 16.57
CA ARG A 397 25.47 12.09 16.30
C ARG A 397 24.69 10.87 16.76
N TRP A 398 23.53 11.06 17.38
CA TRP A 398 22.70 9.95 17.87
C TRP A 398 22.35 8.96 16.76
N HIS A 399 22.14 9.42 15.52
CA HIS A 399 21.83 8.53 14.41
C HIS A 399 22.98 7.59 14.03
N VAL A 400 24.18 8.14 13.80
CA VAL A 400 25.39 7.34 13.49
C VAL A 400 25.70 6.38 14.64
N TRP A 401 25.54 6.85 15.88
CA TRP A 401 25.79 6.02 17.05
C TRP A 401 24.78 4.87 17.17
N VAL A 402 23.48 5.12 17.02
CA VAL A 402 22.45 4.06 17.02
C VAL A 402 22.69 3.05 15.91
N GLU A 403 23.03 3.50 14.71
CA GLU A 403 23.39 2.63 13.58
C GLU A 403 24.60 1.73 13.92
N SER A 404 25.63 2.28 14.55
CA SER A 404 26.80 1.50 14.99
C SER A 404 26.43 0.42 16.03
N GLN A 405 25.55 0.74 16.98
CA GLN A 405 25.10 -0.20 18.02
C GLN A 405 24.26 -1.34 17.42
N LEU A 406 23.33 -1.00 16.54
CA LEU A 406 22.50 -1.99 15.84
C LEU A 406 23.35 -2.90 14.94
N THR A 407 24.34 -2.33 14.25
CA THR A 407 25.28 -3.08 13.40
C THR A 407 26.17 -4.01 14.23
N ALA A 408 26.68 -3.54 15.36
CA ALA A 408 27.49 -4.36 16.28
C ALA A 408 26.68 -5.55 16.83
N ALA A 409 25.45 -5.30 17.28
CA ALA A 409 24.55 -6.35 17.76
C ALA A 409 24.20 -7.36 16.65
N TYR A 410 23.97 -6.87 15.43
CA TYR A 410 23.73 -7.72 14.27
C TYR A 410 24.92 -8.64 13.99
N ILE A 411 26.13 -8.09 13.94
CA ILE A 411 27.37 -8.85 13.73
C ILE A 411 27.52 -9.92 14.82
N GLU A 412 27.30 -9.57 16.08
CA GLU A 412 27.40 -10.52 17.20
C GLU A 412 26.42 -11.69 17.05
N ILE A 413 25.17 -11.43 16.63
CA ILE A 413 24.17 -12.47 16.40
C ILE A 413 24.58 -13.38 15.25
N VAL A 414 25.04 -12.82 14.13
CA VAL A 414 25.50 -13.58 12.96
C VAL A 414 26.68 -14.49 13.33
N TYR A 415 27.66 -13.99 14.10
CA TYR A 415 28.77 -14.82 14.56
C TYR A 415 28.31 -15.93 15.53
N LYS A 416 27.39 -15.64 16.45
CA LYS A 416 26.84 -16.63 17.38
C LYS A 416 26.03 -17.71 16.67
N THR A 417 25.25 -17.38 15.64
CA THR A 417 24.50 -18.37 14.86
C THR A 417 25.43 -19.26 14.03
N HIS A 418 26.45 -18.69 13.37
CA HIS A 418 27.42 -19.49 12.61
C HIS A 418 28.27 -20.44 13.48
N LEU A 419 28.61 -20.05 14.71
CA LEU A 419 29.33 -20.92 15.66
C LEU A 419 28.46 -22.08 16.15
N LYS A 420 27.15 -21.86 16.36
CA LYS A 420 26.22 -22.94 16.72
C LYS A 420 26.07 -23.95 15.58
N THR A 421 25.97 -23.50 14.33
CA THR A 421 25.82 -24.41 13.18
C THR A 421 27.07 -25.27 12.94
N LYS A 422 28.28 -24.78 13.27
CA LYS A 422 29.53 -25.56 13.19
C LYS A 422 29.73 -26.56 14.34
N SER A 423 28.94 -26.49 15.41
CA SER A 423 29.00 -27.45 16.52
C SER A 423 28.11 -28.69 16.33
N TYR A 424 27.30 -28.71 15.27
CA TYR A 424 26.41 -29.83 14.91
C TYR A 424 26.89 -30.59 13.66
N PHE A 425 28.09 -30.27 13.18
CA PHE A 425 28.88 -31.06 12.23
C PHE A 425 30.21 -31.38 12.89
#